data_AF-A0A956WE77-F1
#
_entry.id   AF-A0A956WE77-F1
#
_cell.length_a   1.000
_cell.length_b   1.000
_cell.length_c   1.000
_cell.angle_alpha   90.00
_cell.angle_beta   90.00
_cell.angle_gamma   90.00
#
_symmetry.space_group_name_H-M   'P 1'
#
loop_
_entity.id
_entity.type
_entity.pdbx_description
1 polymer ?
#
loop_
_entity_poly.entity_id
_entity_poly.type
_entity_poly.pdbx_seq_one_letter_code
_entity_poly.pdbx_strand_id
1 'polypeptide(L)'
;SIQEMERRPTLLLALPTDDPNRIDICLIVAGRIWSRVSAGRYEPIEEAHQRLERSFDRLKHATGPRVDAGTLDEAFILERWLNKHWGHPAMLTLPDRELPTPDRLQAWLNEAFETDFERWSPPSTEEDIVLDVQPGETRVPGSHDGWMPPHMIESEIQGFFG
;
A
#
# COMPACT_ATOMS: atom_id res chain seq x y z
N SER A 1 -0.93 -17.86 6.11
CA SER A 1 0.20 -18.45 6.87
C SER A 1 1.37 -17.46 6.96
N ILE A 2 2.47 -17.73 7.69
CA ILE A 2 3.68 -16.86 7.69
C ILE A 2 4.19 -16.61 6.25
N GLN A 3 4.10 -17.62 5.38
CA GLN A 3 4.48 -17.52 3.96
C GLN A 3 3.61 -16.55 3.14
N GLU A 4 2.41 -16.24 3.62
CA GLU A 4 1.44 -15.37 2.95
C GLU A 4 1.65 -13.90 3.34
N MET A 5 2.21 -13.65 4.52
CA MET A 5 2.65 -12.32 4.95
C MET A 5 3.90 -11.85 4.20
N GLU A 6 4.78 -12.78 3.81
CA GLU A 6 6.02 -12.47 3.08
C GLU A 6 5.80 -12.05 1.62
N ARG A 7 4.64 -12.40 1.04
CA ARG A 7 4.26 -12.02 -0.35
C ARG A 7 3.66 -10.63 -0.47
N ARG A 8 3.46 -9.90 0.64
CA ARG A 8 2.80 -8.60 0.59
C ARG A 8 3.77 -7.52 0.10
N PRO A 9 3.30 -6.60 -0.76
CA PRO A 9 4.12 -5.50 -1.23
C PRO A 9 4.55 -4.63 -0.05
N THR A 10 5.77 -4.11 -0.14
CA THR A 10 6.19 -3.01 0.72
C THR A 10 5.60 -1.73 0.17
N LEU A 11 5.06 -0.86 1.02
CA LEU A 11 4.46 0.40 0.58
C LEU A 11 4.74 1.52 1.57
N LEU A 12 4.62 2.76 1.09
CA LEU A 12 4.52 3.95 1.92
C LEU A 12 3.05 4.35 2.04
N LEU A 13 2.65 4.74 3.23
CA LEU A 13 1.33 5.26 3.54
C LEU A 13 1.48 6.65 4.14
N ALA A 14 0.89 7.67 3.51
CA ALA A 14 0.78 9.01 4.05
C ALA A 14 -0.46 9.12 4.93
N LEU A 15 -0.29 9.56 6.18
CA LEU A 15 -1.36 9.80 7.13
C LEU A 15 -1.40 11.27 7.51
N PRO A 16 -2.58 11.90 7.55
CA PRO A 16 -2.70 13.26 8.06
C PRO A 16 -2.34 13.29 9.55
N THR A 17 -1.80 14.42 10.00
CA THR A 17 -1.54 14.68 11.42
C THR A 17 -2.47 15.76 11.94
N ASP A 18 -2.36 16.10 13.22
CA ASP A 18 -3.07 17.24 13.82
C ASP A 18 -2.60 18.60 13.27
N ASP A 19 -1.37 18.66 12.76
CA ASP A 19 -0.85 19.82 12.03
C ASP A 19 -1.17 19.69 10.52
N PRO A 20 -1.97 20.60 9.94
CA PRO A 20 -2.32 20.54 8.52
C PRO A 20 -1.12 20.70 7.58
N ASN A 21 0.03 21.16 8.08
CA ASN A 21 1.26 21.28 7.30
C ASN A 21 2.18 20.09 7.49
N ARG A 22 1.73 19.00 8.13
CA ARG A 22 2.53 17.80 8.35
C ARG A 22 1.77 16.53 8.02
N ILE A 23 2.49 15.58 7.44
CA ILE A 23 2.02 14.23 7.16
C ILE A 23 2.99 13.23 7.78
N ASP A 24 2.45 12.16 8.31
CA ASP A 24 3.24 11.02 8.76
C ASP A 24 3.35 10.00 7.64
N ILE A 25 4.59 9.74 7.21
CA ILE A 25 4.94 8.72 6.22
C ILE A 25 5.23 7.42 6.95
N CYS A 26 4.33 6.45 6.81
CA CYS A 26 4.46 5.12 7.39
C CYS A 26 5.05 4.16 6.36
N LEU A 27 6.20 3.56 6.67
CA LEU A 27 6.76 2.45 5.88
C LEU A 27 6.08 1.14 6.32
N ILE A 28 5.32 0.54 5.42
CA ILE A 28 4.56 -0.68 5.68
C ILE A 28 5.29 -1.88 5.08
N VAL A 29 5.56 -2.88 5.91
CA VAL A 29 6.24 -4.12 5.53
C VAL A 29 5.42 -5.31 6.03
N ALA A 30 5.07 -6.23 5.13
CA ALA A 30 4.28 -7.41 5.48
C ALA A 30 2.96 -7.08 6.22
N GLY A 31 2.32 -5.96 5.86
CA GLY A 31 1.08 -5.50 6.49
C GLY A 31 1.25 -4.84 7.87
N ARG A 32 2.45 -4.40 8.24
CA ARG A 32 2.76 -3.75 9.53
C ARG A 32 3.51 -2.45 9.34
N ILE A 33 3.30 -1.49 10.24
CA ILE A 33 4.13 -0.27 10.29
C ILE A 33 5.52 -0.65 10.80
N TRP A 34 6.52 -0.55 9.93
CA TRP A 34 7.92 -0.72 10.31
C TRP A 34 8.49 0.55 10.93
N SER A 35 8.15 1.69 10.35
CA SER A 35 8.59 2.99 10.83
C SER A 35 7.63 4.09 10.41
N ARG A 36 7.75 5.22 11.11
CA ARG A 36 7.02 6.45 10.83
C ARG A 36 8.01 7.60 10.75
N VAL A 37 7.92 8.39 9.68
CA VAL A 37 8.72 9.59 9.46
C VAL A 37 7.74 10.73 9.20
N SER A 38 7.81 11.76 10.03
CA SER A 38 6.96 12.93 9.85
C SER A 38 7.61 13.92 8.89
N ALA A 39 6.85 14.37 7.89
CA ALA A 39 7.29 15.30 6.88
C ALA A 39 6.41 16.56 6.85
N GLY A 40 7.05 17.73 6.93
CA GLY A 40 6.42 19.03 6.77
C GLY A 40 6.24 19.43 5.30
N ARG A 41 5.19 20.21 5.01
CA ARG A 41 4.88 20.73 3.67
C ARG A 41 5.98 21.65 3.12
N TYR A 42 6.67 22.36 4.00
CA TYR A 42 7.70 23.35 3.66
C TYR A 42 9.11 22.91 4.03
N GLU A 43 9.28 21.68 4.50
CA GLU A 43 10.61 21.16 4.81
C GLU A 43 11.30 20.64 3.53
N PRO A 44 12.64 20.66 3.46
CA PRO A 44 13.35 20.02 2.36
C PRO A 44 13.07 18.52 2.32
N ILE A 45 12.64 18.02 1.16
CA ILE A 45 12.30 16.61 0.98
C ILE A 45 13.46 15.67 1.28
N GLU A 46 14.68 16.15 1.07
CA GLU A 46 15.92 15.41 1.31
C GLU A 46 16.02 14.95 2.77
N GLU A 47 15.51 15.75 3.72
CA GLU A 47 15.56 15.37 5.14
C GLU A 47 14.57 14.25 5.48
N ALA A 48 13.36 14.29 4.92
CA ALA A 48 12.38 13.21 5.03
C ALA A 48 12.89 11.94 4.36
N HIS A 49 13.43 12.08 3.15
CA HIS A 49 13.98 11.01 2.35
C HIS A 49 15.15 10.31 3.07
N GLN A 50 16.13 11.05 3.59
CA GLN A 50 17.25 10.48 4.37
C GLN A 50 16.79 9.77 5.66
N ARG A 51 15.70 10.22 6.30
CA ARG A 51 15.12 9.53 7.47
C ARG A 51 14.47 8.21 7.05
N LEU A 52 13.76 8.20 5.91
CA LEU A 52 13.20 6.99 5.33
C LEU A 52 14.30 6.00 4.91
N GLU A 53 15.34 6.47 4.21
CA GLU A 53 16.50 5.68 3.81
C GLU A 53 17.13 4.97 4.99
N ARG A 54 17.48 5.71 6.05
CA ARG A 54 18.03 5.10 7.28
C ARG A 54 17.12 4.04 7.86
N SER A 55 15.80 4.26 7.83
CA SER A 55 14.86 3.28 8.35
C SER A 55 14.73 2.05 7.46
N PHE A 56 14.82 2.25 6.15
CA PHE A 56 14.77 1.21 5.14
C PHE A 56 16.04 0.35 5.16
N ASP A 57 17.19 0.96 5.37
CA ASP A 57 18.44 0.22 5.54
C ASP A 57 18.42 -0.62 6.82
N ARG A 58 17.84 -0.11 7.92
CA ARG A 58 17.61 -0.96 9.11
C ARG A 58 16.72 -2.16 8.80
N LEU A 59 15.69 -1.99 7.96
CA LEU A 59 14.83 -3.09 7.54
C LEU A 59 15.61 -4.17 6.79
N LYS A 60 16.48 -3.79 5.85
CA LYS A 60 17.31 -4.73 5.07
C LYS A 60 18.19 -5.62 5.96
N HIS A 61 18.62 -5.10 7.11
CA HIS A 61 19.50 -5.81 8.05
C HIS A 61 18.73 -6.48 9.21
N ALA A 62 17.42 -6.31 9.31
CA ALA A 62 16.63 -6.85 10.39
C ALA A 62 16.28 -8.33 10.16
N THR A 63 16.36 -9.14 11.21
CA THR A 63 16.01 -10.58 11.20
C THR A 63 14.50 -10.84 11.32
N GLY A 64 13.68 -9.86 10.91
CA GLY A 64 12.22 -9.89 11.02
C GLY A 64 11.69 -9.28 12.34
N PRO A 65 10.51 -8.63 12.32
CA PRO A 65 9.93 -8.02 13.51
C PRO A 65 9.45 -9.07 14.52
N ARG A 66 9.69 -8.83 15.82
CA ARG A 66 9.08 -9.62 16.90
C ARG A 66 7.58 -9.33 16.95
N VAL A 67 6.77 -10.39 17.01
CA VAL A 67 5.30 -10.28 17.06
C VAL A 67 4.85 -10.28 18.51
N ASP A 68 4.16 -9.21 18.94
CA ASP A 68 3.38 -9.18 20.16
C ASP A 68 1.89 -8.98 19.85
N ALA A 69 1.03 -9.07 20.88
CA ALA A 69 -0.43 -9.00 20.71
C ALA A 69 -0.92 -7.62 20.23
N GLY A 70 -0.30 -6.53 20.67
CA GLY A 70 -0.69 -5.18 20.23
C GLY A 70 -0.38 -4.96 18.75
N THR A 71 0.72 -5.54 18.28
CA THR A 71 1.14 -5.51 16.87
C THR A 71 0.18 -6.29 15.96
N LEU A 72 -0.57 -7.28 16.48
CA LEU A 72 -1.55 -8.04 15.71
C LEU A 72 -2.82 -7.23 15.42
N ASP A 73 -3.35 -6.53 16.43
CA ASP A 73 -4.55 -5.71 16.25
C ASP A 73 -4.28 -4.54 15.30
N GLU A 74 -3.12 -3.87 15.44
CA GLU A 74 -2.69 -2.81 14.52
C GLU A 74 -2.54 -3.35 13.09
N ALA A 75 -1.93 -4.52 12.91
CA ALA A 75 -1.79 -5.14 11.60
C ALA A 75 -3.15 -5.47 10.98
N PHE A 76 -4.11 -5.96 11.76
CA PHE A 76 -5.44 -6.30 11.29
C PHE A 76 -6.24 -5.05 10.88
N ILE A 77 -6.19 -3.99 11.70
CA ILE A 77 -6.84 -2.71 11.38
C ILE A 77 -6.24 -2.11 10.11
N LEU A 78 -4.91 -2.06 10.04
CA LEU A 78 -4.20 -1.54 8.87
C LEU A 78 -4.52 -2.35 7.63
N GLU A 79 -4.51 -3.68 7.71
CA GLU A 79 -4.84 -4.55 6.58
C GLU A 79 -6.26 -4.31 6.06
N ARG A 80 -7.25 -4.25 6.97
CA ARG A 80 -8.63 -3.97 6.59
C ARG A 80 -8.75 -2.62 5.89
N TRP A 81 -8.00 -1.61 6.37
CA TRP A 81 -7.99 -0.29 5.76
C TRP A 81 -7.33 -0.31 4.37
N LEU A 82 -6.13 -0.89 4.24
CA LEU A 82 -5.39 -0.98 2.97
C LEU A 82 -6.20 -1.72 1.90
N ASN A 83 -6.91 -2.78 2.27
CA ASN A 83 -7.77 -3.53 1.35
C ASN A 83 -8.98 -2.70 0.90
N LYS A 84 -9.57 -1.93 1.82
CA LYS A 84 -10.74 -1.08 1.51
C LYS A 84 -10.36 0.14 0.66
N HIS A 85 -9.15 0.66 0.84
CA HIS A 85 -8.66 1.89 0.23
C HIS A 85 -7.57 1.64 -0.83
N TRP A 86 -7.62 0.50 -1.50
CA TRP A 86 -6.65 0.18 -2.55
C TRP A 86 -6.68 1.23 -3.67
N GLY A 87 -5.50 1.67 -4.12
CA GLY A 87 -5.37 2.73 -5.12
C GLY A 87 -5.55 4.16 -4.58
N HIS A 88 -5.70 4.34 -3.27
CA HIS A 88 -5.77 5.67 -2.66
C HIS A 88 -4.48 6.46 -2.90
N PRO A 89 -4.53 7.77 -3.25
CA PRO A 89 -3.34 8.59 -3.54
C PRO A 89 -2.32 8.62 -2.40
N ALA A 90 -2.79 8.53 -1.16
CA ALA A 90 -1.94 8.41 0.02
C ALA A 90 -1.17 7.08 0.13
N MET A 91 -1.29 6.15 -0.82
CA MET A 91 -0.56 4.89 -0.86
C MET A 91 0.43 4.89 -2.02
N LEU A 92 1.70 4.62 -1.72
CA LEU A 92 2.75 4.46 -2.72
C LEU A 92 3.39 3.08 -2.61
N THR A 93 3.07 2.20 -3.54
CA THR A 93 3.68 0.86 -3.62
C THR A 93 5.16 0.96 -4.01
N LEU A 94 6.00 0.21 -3.31
CA LEU A 94 7.44 0.12 -3.59
C LEU A 94 7.73 -1.16 -4.38
N PRO A 95 7.85 -1.08 -5.72
CA PRO A 95 8.32 -2.22 -6.50
C PRO A 95 9.72 -2.61 -6.00
N ASP A 96 9.98 -3.92 -5.95
CA ASP A 96 11.29 -4.50 -5.63
C ASP A 96 11.94 -4.08 -4.30
N ARG A 97 11.14 -3.55 -3.36
CA ARG A 97 11.64 -3.03 -2.08
C ARG A 97 12.74 -1.98 -2.31
N GLU A 98 12.49 -1.05 -3.23
CA GLU A 98 13.31 0.15 -3.41
C GLU A 98 12.53 1.39 -2.96
N LEU A 99 13.24 2.35 -2.34
CA LEU A 99 12.64 3.63 -2.00
C LEU A 99 12.49 4.50 -3.26
N PRO A 100 11.45 5.35 -3.32
CA PRO A 100 11.31 6.31 -4.40
C PRO A 100 12.47 7.33 -4.36
N THR A 101 12.78 7.93 -5.50
CA THR A 101 13.67 9.09 -5.55
C THR A 101 13.06 10.26 -4.75
N PRO A 102 13.88 11.21 -4.27
CA PRO A 102 13.37 12.40 -3.56
C PRO A 102 12.28 13.15 -4.35
N ASP A 103 12.48 13.35 -5.65
CA ASP A 103 11.50 14.04 -6.51
C ASP A 103 10.17 13.29 -6.60
N ARG A 104 10.21 11.96 -6.73
CA ARG A 104 9.01 11.12 -6.76
C ARG A 104 8.30 11.13 -5.41
N LEU A 105 9.06 11.12 -4.31
CA LEU A 105 8.52 11.22 -2.96
C LEU A 105 7.82 12.59 -2.76
N GLN A 106 8.44 13.69 -3.18
CA GLN A 106 7.83 15.02 -3.10
C GLN A 106 6.54 15.11 -3.91
N ALA A 107 6.55 14.63 -5.16
CA ALA A 107 5.38 14.66 -6.02
C ALA A 107 4.20 13.89 -5.40
N TRP A 108 4.48 12.70 -4.87
CA TRP A 108 3.49 11.89 -4.16
C TRP A 108 2.97 12.57 -2.88
N LEU A 109 3.85 13.16 -2.06
CA LEU A 109 3.42 13.87 -0.85
C LEU A 109 2.55 15.08 -1.16
N ASN A 110 2.87 15.84 -2.22
CA ASN A 110 2.04 16.97 -2.65
C ASN A 110 0.62 16.52 -2.99
N GLU A 111 0.47 15.39 -3.68
CA GLU A 111 -0.85 14.81 -3.97
C GLU A 111 -1.54 14.34 -2.68
N ALA A 112 -0.80 13.70 -1.76
CA ALA A 112 -1.34 13.25 -0.48
C ALA A 112 -1.82 14.41 0.42
N PHE A 113 -1.13 15.55 0.41
CA PHE A 113 -1.55 16.77 1.13
C PHE A 113 -2.87 17.35 0.61
N GLU A 114 -3.15 17.20 -0.68
CA GLU A 114 -4.37 17.72 -1.31
C GLU A 114 -5.52 16.69 -1.30
N THR A 115 -5.24 15.45 -0.89
CA THR A 115 -6.24 14.38 -0.89
C THR A 115 -7.17 14.49 0.32
N ASP A 116 -8.46 14.64 0.05
CA ASP A 116 -9.50 14.55 1.08
C ASP A 116 -9.76 13.07 1.42
N PHE A 117 -9.09 12.59 2.48
CA PHE A 117 -9.18 11.21 2.97
C PHE A 117 -10.61 10.78 3.32
N GLU A 118 -11.47 11.71 3.75
CA GLU A 118 -12.84 11.38 4.18
C GLU A 118 -13.79 11.22 2.99
N ARG A 119 -13.53 11.93 1.90
CA ARG A 119 -14.38 11.95 0.70
C ARG A 119 -13.88 11.08 -0.43
N TRP A 120 -12.66 10.56 -0.33
CA TRP A 120 -12.14 9.66 -1.35
C TRP A 120 -12.97 8.38 -1.40
N SER A 121 -13.44 8.07 -2.60
CA SER A 121 -14.04 6.78 -2.94
C SER A 121 -13.14 6.13 -4.00
N PRO A 122 -12.97 4.80 -3.97
CA PRO A 122 -12.26 4.13 -5.03
C PRO A 122 -12.94 4.47 -6.37
N PRO A 123 -12.17 4.63 -7.45
CA PRO A 123 -12.78 4.82 -8.76
C PRO A 123 -13.79 3.69 -8.96
N SER A 124 -15.01 4.06 -9.37
CA SER A 124 -16.03 3.07 -9.69
C SER A 124 -15.42 2.13 -10.72
N THR A 125 -15.36 0.84 -10.41
CA THR A 125 -15.12 -0.21 -11.39
C THR A 125 -16.34 -0.25 -12.31
N GLU A 126 -16.55 0.79 -13.12
CA GLU A 126 -17.53 0.83 -14.21
C GLU A 126 -17.05 0.02 -15.43
N GLU A 127 -16.17 -0.94 -15.19
CA GLU A 127 -16.07 -2.14 -16.00
C GLU A 127 -16.48 -3.31 -15.11
N ASP A 128 -17.79 -3.45 -14.89
CA ASP A 128 -18.38 -4.77 -15.12
C ASP A 128 -17.95 -5.12 -16.55
N ILE A 129 -16.80 -5.77 -16.68
CA ILE A 129 -16.49 -6.52 -17.88
C ILE A 129 -17.61 -7.55 -17.93
N VAL A 130 -18.66 -7.24 -18.68
CA VAL A 130 -19.55 -8.25 -19.23
C VAL A 130 -18.61 -9.07 -20.10
N LEU A 131 -18.00 -10.08 -19.50
CA LEU A 131 -17.35 -11.16 -20.22
C LEU A 131 -18.49 -11.79 -21.01
N ASP A 132 -18.64 -11.38 -22.26
CA ASP A 132 -19.31 -12.18 -23.26
C ASP A 132 -18.40 -13.39 -23.47
N VAL A 133 -18.48 -14.35 -22.54
CA VAL A 133 -17.75 -15.61 -22.59
C VAL A 133 -18.35 -16.38 -23.75
N GLN A 134 -17.81 -16.17 -24.94
CA GLN A 134 -17.90 -17.15 -26.01
C GLN A 134 -17.22 -18.43 -25.49
N PRO A 135 -17.95 -19.55 -25.35
CA PRO A 135 -17.38 -20.78 -24.83
C PRO A 135 -16.30 -21.29 -25.79
N GLY A 136 -15.03 -21.10 -25.45
CA GLY A 136 -13.91 -21.67 -26.22
C GLY A 136 -12.57 -20.95 -26.17
N GLU A 137 -12.49 -19.70 -25.71
CA GLU A 137 -11.21 -18.96 -25.70
C GLU A 137 -10.80 -18.56 -24.27
N THR A 138 -10.11 -19.47 -23.57
CA THR A 138 -9.35 -19.10 -22.37
C THR A 138 -8.08 -18.36 -22.78
N ARG A 139 -8.18 -17.06 -23.08
CA ARG A 139 -7.02 -16.18 -23.06
C ARG A 139 -6.80 -15.73 -21.62
N VAL A 140 -5.80 -16.30 -20.98
CA VAL A 140 -5.25 -15.80 -19.72
C VAL A 140 -4.78 -14.36 -19.97
N PRO A 141 -5.34 -13.33 -19.30
CA PRO A 141 -4.77 -12.00 -19.36
C PRO A 141 -3.34 -12.06 -18.83
N GLY A 142 -2.39 -11.52 -19.60
CA GLY A 142 -1.00 -11.43 -19.16
C GLY A 142 -0.90 -10.66 -17.84
N SER A 143 0.03 -11.08 -16.97
CA SER A 143 0.26 -10.45 -15.67
C SER A 143 0.47 -8.95 -15.84
N HIS A 144 -0.53 -8.15 -15.46
CA HIS A 144 -0.27 -6.76 -15.15
C HIS A 144 0.52 -6.70 -13.85
N ASP A 145 1.66 -6.02 -13.90
CA ASP A 145 2.48 -5.66 -12.75
C ASP A 145 1.64 -4.86 -11.75
N GLY A 146 1.12 -5.51 -10.72
CA GLY A 146 0.33 -4.81 -9.72
C GLY A 146 -0.46 -5.79 -8.88
N TRP A 147 0.13 -6.16 -7.75
CA TRP A 147 -0.53 -6.88 -6.66
C TRP A 147 -2.02 -6.53 -6.53
N MET A 148 -2.90 -7.53 -6.77
CA MET A 148 -4.33 -7.45 -6.47
C MET A 148 -4.56 -7.92 -5.03
N PRO A 149 -5.46 -7.28 -4.27
CA PRO A 149 -5.79 -7.74 -2.93
C PRO A 149 -6.50 -9.11 -3.00
N PRO A 150 -6.28 -10.01 -2.02
CA PRO A 150 -6.75 -11.40 -2.08
C PRO A 150 -8.27 -11.57 -2.22
N HIS A 151 -9.09 -10.61 -1.76
CA HIS A 151 -10.54 -10.66 -1.95
C HIS A 151 -10.99 -10.44 -3.40
N MET A 152 -10.12 -9.92 -4.28
CA MET A 152 -10.35 -9.86 -5.74
C MET A 152 -9.85 -11.12 -6.46
N ILE A 153 -9.10 -12.00 -5.80
CA ILE A 153 -8.70 -13.31 -6.34
C ILE A 153 -9.80 -14.35 -6.07
N GLU A 154 -10.54 -14.20 -4.97
CA GLU A 154 -11.56 -15.18 -4.54
C GLU A 154 -12.93 -15.02 -5.22
N SER A 155 -13.14 -13.96 -6.02
CA SER A 155 -14.39 -13.80 -6.79
C SER A 155 -14.50 -14.76 -7.99
N GLU A 156 -13.45 -15.52 -8.33
CA GLU A 156 -13.45 -16.45 -9.48
C GLU A 156 -13.64 -17.94 -9.13
N ILE A 157 -13.83 -18.34 -7.86
CA ILE A 157 -13.88 -19.78 -7.48
C ILE A 157 -15.25 -20.28 -6.99
N GLN A 158 -16.27 -19.43 -6.83
CA GLN A 158 -17.60 -19.85 -6.34
C GLN A 158 -18.65 -20.13 -7.44
N GLY A 159 -18.24 -20.56 -8.63
CA GLY A 159 -19.16 -20.91 -9.73
C GLY A 159 -19.17 -22.37 -10.19
N PHE A 160 -18.40 -23.30 -9.60
CA PHE A 160 -18.10 -24.59 -10.24
C PHE A 160 -18.48 -25.89 -9.49
N PHE A 161 -19.38 -25.85 -8.50
CA PHE A 161 -20.01 -27.06 -7.99
C PHE A 161 -21.52 -26.86 -7.81
N GLY A 162 -22.26 -27.21 -8.85
CA GLY A 162 -23.67 -27.56 -8.85
C GLY A 162 -23.87 -28.80 -9.70
#